data_AF-A0A3N4H024-F1
#
_entry.id   AF-A0A3N4H024-F1
#
_cell.length_a   1.000
_cell.length_b   1.000
_cell.length_c   1.000
_cell.angle_alpha   90.00
_cell.angle_beta   90.00
_cell.angle_gamma   90.00
#
_symmetry.space_group_name_H-M   'P 1'
#
loop_
_entity.id
_entity.type
_entity.pdbx_description
1 polymer ?
#
loop_
_entity_poly.entity_id
_entity_poly.type
_entity_poly.pdbx_seq_one_letter_code
_entity_poly.pdbx_strand_id
1 'polypeptide(L)'
;MIQNPFLRFLPLFLVFVLFSCEDVSSPEIILSCEPSTQTYGGFILRFYDGNPNKSAHRRPSRQEAHCWSDLEPIQISAQGTGNCGEGYEMFENPFLGTSIVLGEYDPEISYFKRYLEVMGIFACIDFSTRESFYSLFTPANYGLAGDFENFGNFVIQYFEDGTNYSSIGLANSMYNVTLSDIEKGSINNADFVVATVKFNALLKAENGKYLKVENAEVRGRFFRMSPFGVEWDD
;
A
#
# COMPACT_ATOMS: atom_id res chain seq x y z
N MET A 1 8.29 47.06 74.82
CA MET A 1 7.22 46.37 74.08
C MET A 1 7.86 45.67 72.88
N ILE A 2 8.07 44.37 73.07
CA ILE A 2 8.26 43.25 72.13
C ILE A 2 8.92 43.54 70.77
N GLN A 3 10.18 43.09 70.68
CA GLN A 3 10.91 42.71 69.46
C GLN A 3 10.37 41.39 68.89
N ASN A 4 10.40 41.27 67.54
CA ASN A 4 10.59 40.09 66.64
C ASN A 4 10.30 38.66 67.15
N PRO A 5 9.96 37.65 66.30
CA PRO A 5 10.54 37.39 64.96
C PRO A 5 9.49 36.81 63.97
N PHE A 6 9.75 36.54 62.69
CA PHE A 6 10.40 35.30 62.25
C PHE A 6 10.25 35.14 60.73
N LEU A 7 11.29 34.55 60.14
CA LEU A 7 11.27 33.69 58.95
C LEU A 7 10.93 34.35 57.59
N ARG A 8 11.63 34.11 56.47
CA ARG A 8 12.80 33.28 56.15
C ARG A 8 13.01 33.41 54.62
N PHE A 9 14.27 33.23 54.18
CA PHE A 9 14.69 32.85 52.81
C PHE A 9 14.82 33.92 51.70
N LEU A 10 16.07 34.38 51.50
CA LEU A 10 16.78 34.39 50.21
C LEU A 10 16.71 33.00 49.53
N PRO A 11 17.07 32.81 48.25
CA PRO A 11 17.05 33.66 47.05
C PRO A 11 16.29 32.94 45.89
N LEU A 12 16.08 33.55 44.72
CA LEU A 12 16.13 32.75 43.49
C LEU A 12 16.50 33.63 42.28
N PHE A 13 17.72 33.37 41.82
CA PHE A 13 18.18 33.61 40.45
C PHE A 13 17.04 33.35 39.45
N LEU A 14 16.57 34.40 38.79
CA LEU A 14 15.81 34.28 37.54
C LEU A 14 16.82 33.94 36.43
N VAL A 15 17.21 32.66 36.37
CA VAL A 15 17.75 32.09 35.14
C VAL A 15 16.56 31.99 34.19
N PHE A 16 16.42 32.99 33.33
CA PHE A 16 15.67 32.83 32.09
C PHE A 16 16.41 31.77 31.25
N VAL A 17 16.06 30.50 31.48
CA VAL A 17 16.25 29.47 30.46
C VAL A 17 15.28 29.84 29.36
N LEU A 18 15.76 30.65 28.41
CA LEU A 18 15.23 30.69 27.07
C LEU A 18 15.38 29.26 26.56
N PHE A 19 14.34 28.45 26.76
CA PHE A 19 14.01 27.39 25.83
C PHE A 19 13.73 28.11 24.52
N SER A 20 14.81 28.38 23.78
CA SER A 20 14.73 28.41 22.34
C SER A 20 14.20 27.03 22.00
N CYS A 21 12.91 26.95 21.71
CA CYS A 21 12.45 25.96 20.75
C CYS A 21 13.31 26.25 19.53
N GLU A 22 14.42 25.54 19.39
CA GLU A 22 14.87 25.16 18.08
C GLU A 22 13.62 24.55 17.45
N ASP A 23 12.97 25.33 16.59
CA ASP A 23 12.32 24.78 15.41
C ASP A 23 13.41 23.92 14.79
N VAL A 24 13.46 22.66 15.21
CA VAL A 24 14.09 21.60 14.46
C VAL A 24 13.26 21.60 13.21
N SER A 25 13.71 22.40 12.24
CA SER A 25 13.31 22.34 10.87
C SER A 25 13.41 20.87 10.52
N SER A 26 12.26 20.20 10.53
CA SER A 26 12.17 18.82 10.09
C SER A 26 12.89 18.81 8.75
N PRO A 27 13.96 18.03 8.59
CA PRO A 27 14.72 18.05 7.35
C PRO A 27 13.71 17.95 6.22
N GLU A 28 13.71 18.93 5.31
CA GLU A 28 12.90 18.85 4.09
C GLU A 28 13.34 17.56 3.42
N ILE A 29 12.58 16.49 3.63
CA ILE A 29 12.77 15.22 2.95
C ILE A 29 12.62 15.60 1.49
N ILE A 30 13.69 15.44 0.71
CA ILE A 30 13.64 15.57 -0.74
C ILE A 30 12.73 14.45 -1.21
N LEU A 31 11.46 14.78 -1.41
CA LEU A 31 10.36 13.88 -1.82
C LEU A 31 10.39 13.58 -3.33
N SER A 32 11.54 13.72 -3.99
CA SER A 32 11.63 13.55 -5.45
C SER A 32 11.94 12.11 -5.81
N CYS A 33 10.97 11.22 -5.59
CA CYS A 33 10.80 10.13 -6.53
C CYS A 33 10.05 10.73 -7.72
N GLU A 34 10.77 11.28 -8.70
CA GLU A 34 10.15 11.57 -10.00
C GLU A 34 9.82 10.21 -10.63
N PRO A 35 8.55 9.85 -10.82
CA PRO A 35 8.20 8.55 -11.37
C PRO A 35 8.77 8.43 -12.78
N SER A 36 9.61 7.44 -13.02
CA SER A 36 10.06 7.08 -14.37
C SER A 36 9.72 5.62 -14.62
N THR A 37 9.42 5.26 -15.87
CA THR A 37 9.18 3.86 -16.26
C THR A 37 10.45 2.99 -16.18
N GLN A 38 11.61 3.59 -15.84
CA GLN A 38 12.84 2.85 -15.48
C GLN A 38 12.77 2.30 -14.04
N THR A 39 11.96 2.91 -13.17
CA THR A 39 11.65 2.40 -11.83
C THR A 39 10.37 1.57 -11.86
N TYR A 40 10.35 0.44 -11.14
CA TYR A 40 9.18 -0.44 -11.08
C TYR A 40 8.14 0.06 -10.08
N GLY A 41 8.53 0.95 -9.15
CA GLY A 41 7.56 1.73 -8.41
C GLY A 41 8.16 2.95 -7.70
N GLY A 42 7.37 4.02 -7.61
CA GLY A 42 7.69 5.23 -6.84
C GLY A 42 6.46 5.67 -6.03
N PHE A 43 6.63 5.96 -4.73
CA PHE A 43 5.55 6.45 -3.87
C PHE A 43 6.08 7.05 -2.55
N ILE A 44 5.22 7.79 -1.86
CA ILE A 44 5.48 8.36 -0.54
C ILE A 44 4.64 7.63 0.50
N LEU A 45 5.27 7.25 1.61
CA LEU A 45 4.61 6.64 2.76
C LEU A 45 4.52 7.66 3.90
N ARG A 46 3.33 7.77 4.50
CA ARG A 46 3.12 8.54 5.74
C ARG A 46 2.45 7.66 6.77
N PHE A 47 3.17 7.37 7.86
CA PHE A 47 2.70 6.54 8.95
C PHE A 47 2.02 7.38 10.02
N TYR A 48 0.96 6.84 10.62
CA TYR A 48 0.18 7.50 11.65
C TYR A 48 -0.16 6.53 12.78
N ASP A 49 -0.09 7.00 14.02
CA ASP A 49 -0.48 6.22 15.21
C ASP A 49 -2.01 6.14 15.41
N GLY A 50 -2.79 6.77 14.52
CA GLY A 50 -4.24 6.77 14.53
C GLY A 50 -4.81 7.34 13.23
N ASN A 51 -6.14 7.43 13.13
CA ASN A 51 -6.79 7.83 11.88
C ASN A 51 -6.45 9.29 11.50
N PRO A 52 -5.76 9.56 10.38
CA PRO A 52 -5.29 10.89 10.01
C PRO A 52 -6.40 11.88 9.65
N ASN A 53 -7.61 11.39 9.39
CA ASN A 53 -8.77 12.23 9.15
C ASN A 53 -9.35 12.81 10.45
N LYS A 54 -8.90 12.34 11.62
CA LYS A 54 -9.23 12.92 12.93
C LYS A 54 -8.17 13.95 13.33
N SER A 55 -8.62 15.05 13.92
CA SER A 55 -7.76 16.20 14.28
C SER A 55 -6.53 15.83 15.11
N ALA A 56 -6.66 14.90 16.06
CA ALA A 56 -5.59 14.46 16.95
C ALA A 56 -4.43 13.73 16.25
N HIS A 57 -4.63 13.20 15.03
CA HIS A 57 -3.64 12.36 14.33
C HIS A 57 -3.26 12.91 12.96
N ARG A 58 -3.44 14.22 12.72
CA ARG A 58 -3.14 14.82 11.41
C ARG A 58 -1.67 14.79 11.03
N ARG A 59 -0.77 14.77 12.02
CA ARG A 59 0.68 14.76 11.78
C ARG A 59 1.16 13.32 11.69
N PRO A 60 1.92 12.95 10.64
CA PRO A 60 2.52 11.63 10.55
C PRO A 60 3.57 11.45 11.64
N SER A 61 3.68 10.23 12.17
CA SER A 61 4.75 9.84 13.09
C SER A 61 6.06 9.54 12.36
N ARG A 62 5.96 9.12 11.09
CA ARG A 62 7.09 8.87 10.20
C ARG A 62 6.68 9.11 8.74
N GLN A 63 7.62 9.56 7.93
CA GLN A 63 7.42 9.74 6.49
C GLN A 63 8.66 9.23 5.73
N GLU A 64 8.41 8.55 4.62
CA GLU A 64 9.44 7.97 3.76
C GLU A 64 9.05 8.13 2.28
N ALA A 65 10.05 8.18 1.39
CA ALA A 65 9.84 8.07 -0.05
C ALA A 65 10.56 6.81 -0.53
N HIS A 66 9.86 6.01 -1.34
CA HIS A 66 10.37 4.75 -1.88
C HIS A 66 10.41 4.81 -3.40
N CYS A 67 11.56 4.42 -3.93
CA CYS A 67 11.86 4.34 -5.36
C CYS A 67 12.43 2.93 -5.61
N TRP A 68 11.59 1.96 -5.98
CA TRP A 68 12.04 0.61 -6.33
C TRP A 68 12.55 0.57 -7.76
N SER A 69 13.84 0.25 -7.92
CA SER A 69 14.54 0.10 -9.21
C SER A 69 15.09 -1.32 -9.38
N ASP A 70 15.46 -1.65 -10.62
CA ASP A 70 16.05 -2.92 -11.07
C ASP A 70 17.30 -3.40 -10.33
N LEU A 71 17.91 -2.57 -9.47
CA LEU A 71 19.23 -2.83 -8.86
C LEU A 71 19.20 -3.58 -7.52
N GLU A 72 18.03 -3.78 -6.92
CA GLU A 72 17.81 -4.54 -5.66
C GLU A 72 16.67 -5.55 -5.85
N PRO A 73 16.48 -6.59 -5.00
CA PRO A 73 15.62 -7.73 -5.34
C PRO A 73 14.14 -7.33 -5.45
N ILE A 74 13.73 -6.99 -6.67
CA ILE A 74 12.33 -6.90 -7.10
C ILE A 74 11.89 -8.32 -7.40
N GLN A 75 10.89 -8.82 -6.68
CA GLN A 75 10.12 -9.95 -7.18
C GLN A 75 8.75 -9.47 -7.65
N ILE A 76 8.64 -9.20 -8.96
CA ILE A 76 7.37 -9.16 -9.69
C ILE A 76 6.85 -10.61 -9.70
N SER A 77 6.34 -11.10 -8.57
CA SER A 77 5.63 -12.36 -8.53
C SER A 77 4.17 -12.10 -8.83
N ALA A 78 3.64 -12.86 -9.78
CA ALA A 78 2.21 -13.01 -9.95
C ALA A 78 1.68 -13.76 -8.73
N GLN A 79 0.89 -13.12 -7.89
CA GLN A 79 0.15 -13.83 -6.86
C GLN A 79 -1.29 -13.98 -7.29
N GLY A 80 -1.78 -15.21 -7.16
CA GLY A 80 -3.19 -15.53 -7.27
C GLY A 80 -3.75 -15.83 -5.90
N THR A 81 -4.87 -15.22 -5.56
CA THR A 81 -5.65 -15.56 -4.38
C THR A 81 -7.09 -15.74 -4.80
N GLY A 82 -7.80 -16.73 -4.27
CA GLY A 82 -9.17 -16.96 -4.67
C GLY A 82 -9.66 -18.38 -4.42
N ASN A 83 -10.97 -18.50 -4.25
CA ASN A 83 -11.68 -19.77 -4.04
C ASN A 83 -12.49 -20.09 -5.29
N CYS A 84 -11.80 -20.38 -6.40
CA CYS A 84 -12.43 -20.77 -7.64
C CYS A 84 -11.99 -22.19 -8.03
N GLY A 85 -12.92 -22.98 -8.58
CA GLY A 85 -12.67 -24.33 -9.08
C GLY A 85 -13.60 -25.37 -8.46
N GLU A 86 -13.55 -26.58 -9.02
CA GLU A 86 -14.34 -27.72 -8.53
C GLU A 86 -13.98 -28.04 -7.07
N GLY A 87 -14.97 -28.10 -6.18
CA GLY A 87 -14.80 -28.28 -4.74
C GLY A 87 -14.67 -26.98 -3.94
N TYR A 88 -14.58 -25.82 -4.59
CA TYR A 88 -14.62 -24.50 -3.96
C TYR A 88 -15.96 -23.78 -4.15
N GLU A 89 -16.95 -24.42 -4.80
CA GLU A 89 -18.29 -23.85 -5.01
C GLU A 89 -19.07 -23.63 -3.70
N MET A 90 -18.56 -24.11 -2.56
CA MET A 90 -19.15 -23.93 -1.23
C MET A 90 -18.68 -22.67 -0.49
N PHE A 91 -17.77 -21.86 -1.07
CA PHE A 91 -17.32 -20.62 -0.43
C PHE A 91 -18.11 -19.40 -0.93
N GLU A 92 -18.57 -18.58 0.02
CA GLU A 92 -19.42 -17.39 -0.20
C GLU A 92 -18.73 -16.24 -0.98
N ASN A 93 -17.53 -16.45 -1.55
CA ASN A 93 -16.78 -15.39 -2.23
C ASN A 93 -15.95 -15.91 -3.43
N PRO A 94 -16.57 -16.07 -4.63
CA PRO A 94 -15.93 -16.63 -5.82
C PRO A 94 -15.16 -15.56 -6.59
N PHE A 95 -14.05 -15.09 -6.02
CA PHE A 95 -13.16 -14.15 -6.69
C PHE A 95 -11.82 -14.78 -7.02
N LEU A 96 -11.20 -14.26 -8.07
CA LEU A 96 -9.77 -14.41 -8.35
C LEU A 96 -9.11 -13.04 -8.23
N GLY A 97 -8.08 -12.99 -7.42
CA GLY A 97 -7.14 -11.88 -7.31
C GLY A 97 -5.93 -12.14 -8.20
N THR A 98 -5.43 -11.09 -8.84
CA THR A 98 -4.12 -11.07 -9.49
C THR A 98 -3.41 -9.79 -9.10
N SER A 99 -2.13 -9.86 -8.76
CA SER A 99 -1.44 -8.72 -8.17
C SER A 99 -0.05 -8.44 -8.73
N ILE A 100 0.35 -7.18 -8.59
CA ILE A 100 1.72 -6.71 -8.68
C ILE A 100 2.24 -6.59 -7.25
N VAL A 101 3.38 -7.24 -6.96
CA VAL A 101 4.08 -7.10 -5.68
C VAL A 101 5.43 -6.44 -5.92
N LEU A 102 5.71 -5.38 -5.15
CA LEU A 102 7.04 -4.78 -5.04
C LEU A 102 7.50 -5.00 -3.60
N GLY A 103 8.61 -5.69 -3.40
CA GLY A 103 9.08 -6.03 -2.07
C GLY A 103 10.59 -5.93 -1.93
N GLU A 104 11.04 -5.70 -0.70
CA GLU A 104 12.43 -5.84 -0.28
C GLU A 104 12.58 -7.22 0.36
N TYR A 105 13.42 -8.07 -0.24
CA TYR A 105 13.69 -9.40 0.27
C TYR A 105 14.58 -9.35 1.51
N ASP A 106 14.19 -10.10 2.54
CA ASP A 106 14.99 -10.36 3.73
C ASP A 106 15.64 -11.76 3.61
N PRO A 107 16.97 -11.84 3.42
CA PRO A 107 17.66 -13.12 3.32
C PRO A 107 17.73 -13.88 4.64
N GLU A 108 17.57 -13.23 5.79
CA GLU A 108 17.68 -13.87 7.10
C GLU A 108 16.46 -14.74 7.41
N ILE A 109 15.28 -14.27 7.04
CA ILE A 109 14.01 -14.97 7.26
C ILE A 109 13.42 -15.60 5.98
N SER A 110 14.14 -15.48 4.85
CA SER A 110 13.70 -15.95 3.54
C SER A 110 12.30 -15.45 3.14
N TYR A 111 11.96 -14.22 3.52
CA TYR A 111 10.65 -13.61 3.31
C TYR A 111 10.81 -12.12 2.96
N PHE A 112 9.71 -11.40 2.72
CA PHE A 112 9.78 -9.95 2.53
C PHE A 112 9.98 -9.24 3.87
N LYS A 113 10.98 -8.36 3.94
CA LYS A 113 11.11 -7.39 5.02
C LYS A 113 9.95 -6.39 4.98
N ARG A 114 9.67 -5.93 3.77
CA ARG A 114 8.53 -5.06 3.43
C ARG A 114 8.07 -5.29 2.01
N TYR A 115 6.79 -5.04 1.76
CA TYR A 115 6.25 -5.06 0.40
C TYR A 115 5.04 -4.14 0.25
N LEU A 116 4.81 -3.71 -0.99
CA LEU A 116 3.58 -3.11 -1.48
C LEU A 116 2.94 -4.08 -2.47
N GLU A 117 1.67 -4.40 -2.26
CA GLU A 117 0.87 -5.20 -3.18
C GLU A 117 -0.25 -4.33 -3.77
N VAL A 118 -0.42 -4.43 -5.08
CA VAL A 118 -1.52 -3.87 -5.86
C VAL A 118 -2.28 -5.03 -6.48
N MET A 119 -3.42 -5.39 -5.89
CA MET A 119 -4.21 -6.56 -6.30
C MET A 119 -5.52 -6.12 -6.96
N GLY A 120 -5.81 -6.61 -8.16
CA GLY A 120 -7.14 -6.52 -8.74
C GLY A 120 -7.99 -7.72 -8.32
N ILE A 121 -9.20 -7.49 -7.79
CA ILE A 121 -10.15 -8.54 -7.41
C ILE A 121 -11.30 -8.60 -8.43
N PHE A 122 -11.44 -9.73 -9.11
CA PHE A 122 -12.47 -9.93 -10.15
C PHE A 122 -13.20 -11.25 -9.95
N ALA A 123 -14.35 -11.43 -10.59
CA ALA A 123 -15.10 -12.67 -10.49
C ALA A 123 -14.33 -13.80 -11.20
N CYS A 124 -14.52 -15.06 -10.79
CA CYS A 124 -13.83 -16.18 -11.45
C CYS A 124 -14.06 -16.20 -12.99
N ILE A 125 -15.29 -15.89 -13.42
CA ILE A 125 -15.69 -15.90 -14.83
C ILE A 125 -14.91 -14.88 -15.67
N ASP A 126 -14.41 -13.82 -15.04
CA ASP A 126 -13.65 -12.76 -15.71
C ASP A 126 -12.29 -13.26 -16.22
N PHE A 127 -11.77 -14.36 -15.67
CA PHE A 127 -10.53 -15.01 -16.10
C PHE A 127 -10.73 -16.13 -17.13
N SER A 128 -11.99 -16.45 -17.46
CA SER A 128 -12.33 -17.66 -18.23
C SER A 128 -11.83 -17.69 -19.66
N THR A 129 -11.62 -16.54 -20.30
CA THR A 129 -10.97 -16.44 -21.60
C THR A 129 -9.82 -15.43 -21.59
N ARG A 130 -8.88 -15.56 -22.52
CA ARG A 130 -7.79 -14.59 -22.71
C ARG A 130 -8.36 -13.20 -22.95
N GLU A 131 -9.42 -13.13 -23.75
CA GLU A 131 -10.11 -11.89 -24.11
C GLU A 131 -10.84 -11.26 -22.92
N SER A 132 -11.53 -12.06 -22.11
CA SER A 132 -12.19 -11.57 -20.89
C SER A 132 -11.15 -11.05 -19.91
N PHE A 133 -10.06 -11.78 -19.67
CA PHE A 133 -8.97 -11.36 -18.81
C PHE A 133 -8.35 -10.03 -19.26
N TYR A 134 -8.05 -9.90 -20.56
CA TYR A 134 -7.52 -8.66 -21.12
C TYR A 134 -8.49 -7.48 -21.04
N SER A 135 -9.80 -7.72 -20.94
CA SER A 135 -10.80 -6.66 -20.78
C SER A 135 -10.85 -6.10 -19.36
N LEU A 136 -10.32 -6.82 -18.37
CA LEU A 136 -10.27 -6.37 -16.97
C LEU A 136 -9.30 -5.20 -16.78
N PHE A 137 -8.27 -5.13 -17.62
CA PHE A 137 -7.20 -4.14 -17.55
C PHE A 137 -7.26 -3.23 -18.78
N THR A 138 -8.12 -2.21 -18.71
CA THR A 138 -8.21 -1.15 -19.73
C THR A 138 -7.89 0.21 -19.12
N PRO A 139 -7.52 1.22 -19.91
CA PRO A 139 -7.30 2.56 -19.40
C PRO A 139 -8.61 3.13 -18.83
N ALA A 140 -8.74 3.09 -17.51
CA ALA A 140 -9.94 3.49 -16.77
C ALA A 140 -9.59 3.92 -15.33
N ASN A 141 -10.58 4.52 -14.67
CA ASN A 141 -10.54 4.76 -13.22
C ASN A 141 -11.27 3.62 -12.52
N TYR A 142 -10.55 2.88 -11.71
CA TYR A 142 -11.04 1.82 -10.84
C TYR A 142 -11.17 2.35 -9.41
N GLY A 143 -12.03 1.73 -8.60
CA GLY A 143 -12.11 2.05 -7.18
C GLY A 143 -11.09 1.28 -6.35
N LEU A 144 -10.94 1.70 -5.10
CA LEU A 144 -10.36 0.85 -4.05
C LEU A 144 -11.47 0.04 -3.37
N ALA A 145 -11.27 -1.27 -3.28
CA ALA A 145 -12.19 -2.18 -2.62
C ALA A 145 -12.25 -1.88 -1.11
N GLY A 146 -13.47 -1.80 -0.57
CA GLY A 146 -13.73 -1.67 0.86
C GLY A 146 -13.87 -3.02 1.56
N ASP A 147 -14.25 -4.04 0.81
CA ASP A 147 -14.33 -5.46 1.18
C ASP A 147 -13.95 -6.33 -0.02
N PHE A 148 -13.86 -7.65 0.19
CA PHE A 148 -13.52 -8.59 -0.87
C PHE A 148 -14.70 -8.92 -1.80
N GLU A 149 -15.90 -8.41 -1.55
CA GLU A 149 -17.09 -8.57 -2.40
C GLU A 149 -17.20 -7.45 -3.44
N ASN A 150 -16.42 -6.36 -3.29
CA ASN A 150 -16.34 -5.25 -4.25
C ASN A 150 -15.57 -5.61 -5.54
N PHE A 151 -16.02 -6.61 -6.30
CA PHE A 151 -15.37 -7.03 -7.55
C PHE A 151 -15.21 -5.88 -8.56
N GLY A 152 -14.17 -5.97 -9.38
CA GLY A 152 -13.80 -4.94 -10.35
C GLY A 152 -12.99 -3.79 -9.76
N ASN A 153 -12.55 -3.90 -8.50
CA ASN A 153 -11.77 -2.88 -7.81
C ASN A 153 -10.41 -3.41 -7.37
N PHE A 154 -9.56 -2.50 -6.86
CA PHE A 154 -8.22 -2.83 -6.40
C PHE A 154 -8.13 -2.86 -4.87
N VAL A 155 -7.35 -3.79 -4.35
CA VAL A 155 -6.89 -3.83 -2.97
C VAL A 155 -5.43 -3.40 -2.95
N ILE A 156 -5.11 -2.49 -2.04
CA ILE A 156 -3.72 -2.10 -1.77
C ILE A 156 -3.33 -2.64 -0.41
N GLN A 157 -2.21 -3.35 -0.35
CA GLN A 157 -1.62 -3.81 0.89
C GLN A 157 -0.19 -3.30 1.04
N TYR A 158 0.20 -3.02 2.27
CA TYR A 158 1.59 -2.74 2.60
C TYR A 158 1.96 -3.51 3.85
N PHE A 159 3.10 -4.20 3.81
CA PHE A 159 3.65 -4.89 4.96
C PHE A 159 5.01 -4.30 5.31
N GLU A 160 5.27 -4.14 6.61
CA GLU A 160 6.59 -3.82 7.13
C GLU A 160 6.70 -4.27 8.59
N ASP A 161 7.83 -4.91 8.93
CA ASP A 161 8.21 -5.27 10.30
C ASP A 161 7.08 -5.99 11.07
N GLY A 162 6.43 -6.95 10.42
CA GLY A 162 5.36 -7.75 11.03
C GLY A 162 3.99 -7.04 11.09
N THR A 163 3.86 -5.83 10.57
CA THR A 163 2.58 -5.10 10.50
C THR A 163 2.03 -5.10 9.07
N ASN A 164 0.81 -5.60 8.88
CA ASN A 164 0.09 -5.50 7.61
C ASN A 164 -0.91 -4.34 7.65
N TYR A 165 -0.89 -3.50 6.61
CA TYR A 165 -1.80 -2.41 6.36
C TYR A 165 -2.62 -2.72 5.10
N SER A 166 -3.94 -2.58 5.16
CA SER A 166 -4.82 -2.86 4.02
C SER A 166 -5.78 -1.71 3.74
N SER A 167 -6.18 -1.57 2.47
CA SER A 167 -7.27 -0.69 2.05
C SER A 167 -8.64 -1.23 2.44
N ILE A 168 -8.76 -2.53 2.71
CA ILE A 168 -9.98 -3.19 3.16
C ILE A 168 -10.41 -2.65 4.53
N GLY A 169 -11.72 -2.52 4.73
CA GLY A 169 -12.32 -1.98 5.95
C GLY A 169 -12.21 -0.45 6.06
N LEU A 170 -11.87 0.24 4.97
CA LEU A 170 -11.84 1.69 4.88
C LEU A 170 -12.73 2.20 3.75
N ALA A 171 -13.49 3.27 4.04
CA ALA A 171 -14.22 4.02 3.03
C ALA A 171 -13.24 4.88 2.22
N ASN A 172 -12.61 4.26 1.22
CA ASN A 172 -11.64 4.89 0.32
C ASN A 172 -12.30 5.47 -0.96
N SER A 173 -13.58 5.80 -0.92
CA SER A 173 -14.36 6.26 -2.09
C SER A 173 -13.87 7.57 -2.73
N MET A 174 -12.95 8.30 -2.09
CA MET A 174 -12.32 9.49 -2.64
C MET A 174 -11.06 9.19 -3.45
N TYR A 175 -10.55 7.96 -3.39
CA TYR A 175 -9.34 7.55 -4.10
C TYR A 175 -9.68 6.62 -5.26
N ASN A 176 -9.04 6.88 -6.39
CA ASN A 176 -9.14 6.06 -7.59
C ASN A 176 -7.80 5.39 -7.86
N VAL A 177 -7.86 4.24 -8.51
CA VAL A 177 -6.74 3.55 -9.13
C VAL A 177 -6.84 3.73 -10.63
N THR A 178 -5.76 4.16 -11.27
CA THR A 178 -5.74 4.42 -12.71
C THR A 178 -4.75 3.51 -13.39
N LEU A 179 -5.14 2.95 -14.53
CA LEU A 179 -4.28 2.12 -15.36
C LEU A 179 -3.85 2.88 -16.62
N SER A 180 -2.58 2.74 -16.97
CA SER A 180 -1.95 3.34 -18.15
C SER A 180 -0.85 2.43 -18.69
N ASP A 181 -0.32 2.74 -19.89
CA ASP A 181 0.78 2.03 -20.53
C ASP A 181 0.60 0.50 -20.55
N ILE A 182 -0.60 0.09 -21.00
CA ILE A 182 -1.07 -1.28 -20.93
C ILE A 182 -0.55 -2.08 -22.12
N GLU A 183 0.13 -3.20 -21.84
CA GLU A 183 0.63 -4.14 -22.84
C GLU A 183 0.15 -5.54 -22.53
N LYS A 184 -0.40 -6.22 -23.54
CA LYS A 184 -0.86 -7.61 -23.44
C LYS A 184 0.26 -8.54 -23.88
N GLY A 185 0.45 -9.65 -23.18
CA GLY A 185 1.45 -10.64 -23.53
C GLY A 185 1.08 -12.06 -23.10
N SER A 186 1.88 -13.00 -23.57
CA SER A 186 1.81 -14.41 -23.19
C SER A 186 3.21 -15.02 -23.21
N ILE A 187 3.58 -15.77 -22.17
CA ILE A 187 4.86 -16.49 -22.06
C ILE A 187 4.55 -17.91 -21.56
N ASN A 188 4.98 -18.95 -22.29
CA ASN A 188 4.75 -20.35 -21.91
C ASN A 188 3.29 -20.66 -21.52
N ASN A 189 2.33 -20.16 -22.30
CA ASN A 189 0.88 -20.25 -22.07
C ASN A 189 0.35 -19.50 -20.82
N ALA A 190 1.19 -18.69 -20.16
CA ALA A 190 0.74 -17.76 -19.14
C ALA A 190 0.43 -16.40 -19.77
N ASP A 191 -0.86 -16.08 -19.91
CA ASP A 191 -1.31 -14.76 -20.36
C ASP A 191 -1.12 -13.72 -19.26
N PHE A 192 -0.70 -12.51 -19.63
CA PHE A 192 -0.51 -11.41 -18.70
C PHE A 192 -0.81 -10.05 -19.32
N VAL A 193 -1.05 -9.08 -18.45
CA VAL A 193 -1.11 -7.66 -18.77
C VAL A 193 -0.05 -6.94 -17.98
N VAL A 194 0.86 -6.26 -18.68
CA VAL A 194 1.72 -5.23 -18.08
C VAL A 194 0.90 -3.96 -17.99
N ALA A 195 0.91 -3.30 -16.84
CA ALA A 195 0.29 -1.99 -16.68
C ALA A 195 1.08 -1.11 -15.72
N THR A 196 1.01 0.20 -15.95
CA THR A 196 1.38 1.23 -14.98
C THR A 196 0.14 1.60 -14.18
N VAL A 197 0.16 1.34 -12.88
CA VAL A 197 -0.90 1.61 -11.92
C VAL A 197 -0.56 2.86 -11.13
N LYS A 198 -1.43 3.88 -11.16
CA LYS A 198 -1.28 5.09 -10.34
C LYS A 198 -2.39 5.23 -9.34
N PHE A 199 -2.06 5.52 -8.09
CA PHE A 199 -3.04 5.60 -7.01
C PHE A 199 -2.58 6.45 -5.82
N ASN A 200 -3.54 6.80 -4.98
CA ASN A 200 -3.34 7.20 -3.60
C ASN A 200 -4.20 6.28 -2.73
N ALA A 201 -3.78 5.97 -1.52
CA ALA A 201 -4.57 5.10 -0.64
C ALA A 201 -4.39 5.48 0.83
N LEU A 202 -5.45 5.32 1.61
CA LEU A 202 -5.36 5.21 3.05
C LEU A 202 -5.50 3.72 3.41
N LEU A 203 -4.57 3.23 4.21
CA LEU A 203 -4.50 1.85 4.68
C LEU A 203 -4.58 1.83 6.21
N LYS A 204 -5.09 0.73 6.76
CA LYS A 204 -5.24 0.52 8.21
C LYS A 204 -4.63 -0.82 8.61
N ALA A 205 -3.96 -0.83 9.75
CA ALA A 205 -3.51 -2.04 10.44
C ALA A 205 -4.47 -2.42 11.58
N GLU A 206 -4.46 -3.69 11.97
CA GLU A 206 -5.31 -4.22 13.06
C GLU A 206 -5.05 -3.53 14.40
N ASN A 207 -3.79 -3.15 14.65
CA ASN A 207 -3.37 -2.44 15.86
C ASN A 207 -3.82 -0.96 15.91
N GLY A 208 -4.62 -0.50 14.94
CA GLY A 208 -5.18 0.85 14.91
C GLY A 208 -4.28 1.92 14.27
N LYS A 209 -3.08 1.54 13.81
CA LYS A 209 -2.21 2.41 13.01
C LYS A 209 -2.72 2.57 11.58
N TYR A 210 -2.33 3.66 10.95
CA TYR A 210 -2.71 3.99 9.58
C TYR A 210 -1.48 4.34 8.75
N LEU A 211 -1.61 4.14 7.44
CA LEU A 211 -0.61 4.46 6.46
C LEU A 211 -1.28 5.16 5.28
N LYS A 212 -0.80 6.35 4.91
CA LYS A 212 -1.14 6.92 3.60
C LYS A 212 -0.04 6.58 2.61
N VAL A 213 -0.45 6.07 1.47
CA VAL A 213 0.39 5.91 0.27
C VAL A 213 0.01 7.02 -0.69
N GLU A 214 0.97 7.86 -1.05
CA GLU A 214 0.75 9.06 -1.86
C GLU A 214 1.61 9.04 -3.13
N ASN A 215 1.04 9.56 -4.22
CA ASN A 215 1.67 9.67 -5.53
C ASN A 215 2.27 8.34 -6.01
N ALA A 216 1.55 7.25 -5.78
CA ALA A 216 2.05 5.95 -6.16
C ALA A 216 1.95 5.76 -7.67
N GLU A 217 3.03 5.28 -8.25
CA GLU A 217 3.14 4.83 -9.63
C GLU A 217 3.91 3.51 -9.63
N VAL A 218 3.25 2.43 -10.00
CA VAL A 218 3.77 1.06 -9.94
C VAL A 218 3.61 0.39 -11.30
N ARG A 219 4.67 -0.18 -11.86
CA ARG A 219 4.62 -0.91 -13.13
C ARG A 219 4.93 -2.38 -12.91
N GLY A 220 4.05 -3.26 -13.38
CA GLY A 220 4.20 -4.69 -13.20
C GLY A 220 3.25 -5.49 -14.08
N ARG A 221 3.21 -6.81 -13.84
CA ARG A 221 2.39 -7.76 -14.59
C ARG A 221 1.27 -8.31 -13.72
N PHE A 222 0.05 -8.24 -14.22
CA PHE A 222 -1.07 -9.07 -13.77
C PHE A 222 -1.09 -10.31 -14.63
N PHE A 223 -1.14 -11.49 -14.02
CA PHE A 223 -1.25 -12.75 -14.77
C PHE A 223 -2.68 -13.26 -14.73
N ARG A 224 -3.08 -13.90 -15.82
CA ARG A 224 -4.33 -14.64 -15.90
C ARG A 224 -4.19 -15.88 -15.03
N MET A 225 -4.88 -15.88 -13.91
CA MET A 225 -4.93 -17.03 -13.01
C MET A 225 -5.91 -18.07 -13.56
N SER A 226 -5.61 -19.35 -13.34
CA SER A 226 -6.60 -20.40 -13.48
C SER A 226 -7.08 -20.88 -12.10
N PRO A 227 -8.37 -21.24 -11.98
CA PRO A 227 -8.90 -21.94 -10.82
C PRO A 227 -8.08 -23.20 -10.50
N PHE A 228 -8.07 -23.62 -9.24
CA PHE A 228 -7.31 -24.79 -8.84
C PHE A 228 -7.76 -26.04 -9.62
N GLY A 229 -6.81 -26.73 -10.27
CA GLY A 229 -7.09 -27.95 -11.02
C GLY A 229 -7.79 -27.74 -12.38
N VAL A 230 -7.93 -26.50 -12.84
CA VAL A 230 -8.52 -26.16 -14.15
C VAL A 230 -7.46 -25.50 -15.02
N GLU A 231 -7.29 -26.01 -16.23
CA GLU A 231 -6.58 -25.30 -17.31
C GLU A 231 -7.62 -24.57 -18.17
N TRP A 232 -7.28 -23.38 -18.65
CA TRP A 232 -8.12 -22.70 -19.63
C TRP A 232 -7.80 -23.24 -21.02
N ASP A 233 -8.83 -23.57 -21.80
CA ASP A 233 -8.69 -24.28 -23.08
C ASP A 233 -8.27 -23.39 -24.28
N ASP A 234 -8.04 -22.09 -24.09
CA ASP A 234 -7.96 -21.05 -25.14
C ASP A 234 -6.62 -20.28 -25.30
#